data_AF-A0AAV7A3N5-F1
#
_entry.id   AF-A0AAV7A3N5-F1
#
_cell.length_a   1.000
_cell.length_b   1.000
_cell.length_c   1.000
_cell.angle_alpha   90.00
_cell.angle_beta   90.00
_cell.angle_gamma   90.00
#
_symmetry.space_group_name_H-M   'P 1'
#
loop_
_entity.id
_entity.type
_entity.pdbx_description
1 polymer ?
#
loop_
_entity_poly.entity_id
_entity_poly.type
_entity_poly.pdbx_seq_one_letter_code
_entity_poly.pdbx_strand_id
1 'polypeptide(L)'
;MSPHAVNWASSQHPGSQRLGIGSQCGPPPHVQYGDTLEIRKSAYKSGETVTYKCPQYYKLQGESKVKCENGVWDKAPECIEPCTAKEKDMKENNIKLRHFLDKKLYSEHGDVIEFQCVSGFGVPTDTKMRIYCQRGKLEYPKCYKRGNCQNMQKTI
;
A
#
# COMPACT_ATOMS: atom_id res chain seq x y z
N MET A 1 31.38 25.68 -44.03
CA MET A 1 30.53 26.31 -42.99
C MET A 1 30.23 25.25 -41.95
N SER A 2 30.37 25.63 -40.68
CA SER A 2 30.55 24.76 -39.50
C SER A 2 29.52 23.64 -39.27
N PRO A 3 29.94 22.59 -38.56
CA PRO A 3 29.10 21.46 -38.17
C PRO A 3 28.28 21.73 -36.90
N HIS A 4 27.26 20.89 -36.74
CA HIS A 4 26.45 20.71 -35.55
C HIS A 4 27.30 20.35 -34.32
N ALA A 5 27.01 20.98 -33.18
CA ALA A 5 27.38 20.47 -31.86
C ALA A 5 26.26 20.82 -30.86
N VAL A 6 25.50 19.81 -30.43
CA VAL A 6 24.63 19.89 -29.26
C VAL A 6 25.39 19.22 -28.13
N ASN A 7 25.85 20.01 -27.15
CA ASN A 7 26.54 19.51 -25.97
C ASN A 7 25.51 19.17 -24.88
N TRP A 8 25.30 17.89 -24.60
CA TRP A 8 24.67 17.44 -23.35
C TRP A 8 25.75 17.37 -22.26
N ALA A 9 25.84 18.42 -21.45
CA ALA A 9 26.57 18.33 -20.18
C ALA A 9 25.74 17.49 -19.22
N SER A 10 26.30 16.35 -18.81
CA SER A 10 25.73 15.46 -17.81
C SER A 10 25.65 16.17 -16.46
N SER A 11 24.43 16.48 -16.01
CA SER A 11 24.15 16.97 -14.66
C SER A 11 24.44 15.86 -13.65
N GLN A 12 25.67 15.79 -13.16
CA GLN A 12 25.99 15.04 -11.95
C GLN A 12 25.35 15.78 -10.79
N HIS A 13 24.23 15.27 -10.27
CA HIS A 13 23.77 15.61 -8.94
C HIS A 13 24.56 14.75 -7.95
N PRO A 14 25.50 15.30 -7.17
CA PRO A 14 26.06 14.56 -6.06
C PRO A 14 24.95 14.42 -5.03
N GLY A 15 24.51 13.18 -4.80
CA GLY A 15 23.62 12.85 -3.70
C GLY A 15 24.20 13.43 -2.40
N SER A 16 23.46 14.36 -1.81
CA SER A 16 23.78 14.97 -0.53
C SER A 16 23.65 13.93 0.59
N GLN A 17 24.68 13.10 0.77
CA GLN A 17 24.94 12.41 2.03
C GLN A 17 25.97 13.22 2.82
N ARG A 18 25.52 14.27 3.51
CA ARG A 18 26.28 14.77 4.64
C ARG A 18 26.10 13.77 5.78
N LEU A 19 27.06 12.87 5.94
CA LEU A 19 27.28 12.17 7.20
C LEU A 19 27.70 13.23 8.22
N GLY A 20 26.70 13.84 8.86
CA GLY A 20 26.91 14.84 9.90
C GLY A 20 27.50 14.16 11.12
N ILE A 21 28.75 14.49 11.46
CA ILE A 21 29.27 14.38 12.82
C ILE A 21 28.55 15.46 13.64
N GLY A 22 27.27 15.24 13.91
CA GLY A 22 26.38 16.15 14.62
C GLY A 22 25.59 15.37 15.65
N SER A 23 25.60 15.83 16.90
CA SER A 23 24.84 15.25 18.03
C SER A 23 23.32 15.42 17.91
N GLN A 24 22.84 15.81 16.73
CA GLN A 24 21.46 16.19 16.43
C GLN A 24 21.06 15.58 15.09
N CYS A 25 19.84 15.08 15.00
CA CYS A 25 19.28 14.59 13.75
C CYS A 25 18.80 15.76 12.90
N GLY A 26 18.81 15.57 11.57
CA GLY A 26 18.11 16.45 10.65
C GLY A 26 16.59 16.26 10.71
N PRO A 27 15.84 16.75 9.71
CA PRO A 27 14.41 16.47 9.58
C PRO A 27 14.13 14.96 9.65
N PRO A 28 12.99 14.54 10.22
CA PRO A 28 12.65 13.13 10.36
C PRO A 28 12.43 12.47 8.98
N PRO A 29 12.64 11.14 8.86
CA PRO A 29 12.51 10.44 7.59
C PRO A 29 11.15 10.65 6.91
N HIS A 30 11.13 10.68 5.58
CA HIS A 30 9.88 10.73 4.85
C HIS A 30 9.18 9.35 4.88
N VAL A 31 7.89 9.32 5.20
CA VAL A 31 7.05 8.12 5.15
C VAL A 31 6.01 8.31 4.04
N GLN A 32 5.98 7.42 3.06
CA GLN A 32 5.02 7.51 1.96
C GLN A 32 3.60 7.42 2.50
N TYR A 33 2.73 8.35 2.07
CA TYR A 33 1.35 8.55 2.54
C TYR A 33 1.21 8.98 4.01
N GLY A 34 2.26 8.87 4.83
CA GLY A 34 2.25 9.22 6.25
C GLY A 34 2.75 10.63 6.51
N ASP A 35 2.40 11.16 7.68
CA ASP A 35 2.89 12.46 8.13
C ASP A 35 3.20 12.45 9.64
N THR A 36 3.98 13.43 10.11
CA THR A 36 4.23 13.63 11.54
C THR A 36 3.06 14.41 12.16
N LEU A 37 2.70 14.08 13.39
CA LEU A 37 1.70 14.83 14.15
C LEU A 37 2.24 16.20 14.59
N GLU A 38 3.54 16.26 14.90
CA GLU A 38 4.23 17.47 15.30
C GLU A 38 4.74 18.26 14.08
N ILE A 39 4.96 19.57 14.27
CA ILE A 39 5.58 20.43 13.26
C ILE A 39 7.03 19.99 13.05
N ARG A 40 7.40 19.74 11.78
CA ARG A 40 8.77 19.37 11.43
C ARG A 40 9.75 20.51 11.71
N LYS A 41 10.80 20.22 12.47
CA LYS A 41 11.94 21.11 12.68
C LYS A 41 13.04 20.80 11.68
N SER A 42 13.94 21.75 11.47
CA SER A 42 15.17 21.54 10.69
C SER A 42 16.21 20.70 11.44
N ALA A 43 16.15 20.62 12.78
CA ALA A 43 17.06 19.84 13.61
C ALA A 43 16.40 19.34 14.91
N TYR A 44 16.86 18.19 15.41
CA TYR A 44 16.35 17.52 16.61
C TYR A 44 17.49 17.05 17.51
N LYS A 45 17.42 17.32 18.81
CA LYS A 45 18.42 16.86 19.81
C LYS A 45 18.29 15.35 20.05
N SER A 46 19.39 14.70 20.43
CA SER A 46 19.33 13.33 20.96
C SER A 46 18.32 13.25 22.11
N GLY A 47 17.44 12.26 22.08
CA GLY A 47 16.32 12.15 23.02
C GLY A 47 14.97 12.58 22.45
N GLU A 48 14.95 13.46 21.45
CA GLU A 48 13.69 13.97 20.89
C GLU A 48 12.98 12.93 20.03
N THR A 49 11.65 12.98 20.00
CA THR A 49 10.82 12.04 19.24
C THR A 49 9.84 12.77 18.33
N VAL A 50 9.47 12.13 17.25
CA VAL A 50 8.32 12.51 16.41
C VAL A 50 7.34 11.34 16.33
N THR A 51 6.06 11.64 16.19
CA THR A 51 5.00 10.64 16.08
C THR A 51 4.41 10.68 14.68
N TYR A 52 4.49 9.56 13.96
CA TYR A 52 3.89 9.40 12.64
C TYR A 52 2.44 8.94 12.74
N LYS A 53 1.66 9.37 11.76
CA LYS A 53 0.29 8.94 11.54
C LYS A 53 0.06 8.64 10.05
N CYS A 54 -0.75 7.61 9.81
CA CYS A 54 -1.23 7.27 8.48
C CYS A 54 -2.62 7.87 8.22
N PRO A 55 -2.99 8.10 6.95
CA PRO A 55 -4.33 8.52 6.56
C PRO A 55 -5.37 7.49 6.98
N GLN A 56 -6.65 7.87 6.94
CA GLN A 56 -7.74 6.95 7.27
C GLN A 56 -7.67 5.67 6.41
N TYR A 57 -7.88 4.52 7.06
CA TYR A 57 -7.79 3.16 6.50
C TYR A 57 -6.39 2.67 6.11
N TYR A 58 -5.37 3.55 6.08
CA TYR A 58 -4.00 3.09 5.91
C TYR A 58 -3.51 2.49 7.22
N LYS A 59 -2.95 1.28 7.14
CA LYS A 59 -2.43 0.59 8.31
C LYS A 59 -1.00 1.04 8.59
N LEU A 60 -0.77 1.55 9.80
CA LEU A 60 0.59 1.85 10.27
C LEU A 60 1.29 0.53 10.65
N GLN A 61 2.42 0.25 10.00
CA GLN A 61 3.27 -0.90 10.30
C GLN A 61 4.62 -0.43 10.86
N GLY A 62 4.92 -0.85 12.09
CA GLY A 62 6.10 -0.43 12.85
C GLY A 62 5.73 0.46 14.05
N GLU A 63 6.75 1.06 14.67
CA GLU A 63 6.56 2.00 15.77
C GLU A 63 6.11 3.37 15.24
N SER A 64 5.02 3.92 15.78
CA SER A 64 4.54 5.23 15.38
C SER A 64 5.45 6.35 15.91
N LYS A 65 6.09 6.16 17.06
CA LYS A 65 7.00 7.12 17.66
C LYS A 65 8.44 6.76 17.33
N VAL A 66 9.15 7.70 16.70
CA VAL A 66 10.53 7.53 16.21
C VAL A 66 11.42 8.49 16.99
N LYS A 67 12.53 7.99 17.55
CA LYS A 67 13.46 8.79 18.35
C LYS A 67 14.69 9.18 17.55
N CYS A 68 15.18 10.39 17.80
CA CYS A 68 16.50 10.83 17.40
C CYS A 68 17.49 10.42 18.50
N GLU A 69 18.49 9.63 18.14
CA GLU A 69 19.55 9.23 19.06
C GLU A 69 20.92 9.42 18.38
N ASN A 70 21.77 10.24 18.98
CA ASN A 70 23.15 10.50 18.53
C ASN A 70 23.26 10.84 17.03
N GLY A 71 22.32 11.65 16.52
CA GLY A 71 22.30 12.09 15.12
C GLY A 71 21.62 11.11 14.14
N VAL A 72 21.10 9.98 14.64
CA VAL A 72 20.43 8.94 13.84
C VAL A 72 18.98 8.81 14.29
N TRP A 73 18.07 8.75 13.32
CA TRP A 73 16.67 8.43 13.59
C TRP A 73 16.47 6.92 13.70
N ASP A 74 15.59 6.50 14.61
CA ASP A 74 15.04 5.14 14.60
C ASP A 74 14.38 4.82 13.25
N LYS A 75 14.12 3.54 13.01
CA LYS A 75 13.39 3.09 11.82
C LYS A 75 11.99 3.71 11.81
N ALA A 76 11.69 4.49 10.77
CA ALA A 76 10.36 5.04 10.56
C ALA A 76 9.33 3.94 10.20
N PRO A 77 8.04 4.14 10.55
CA PRO A 77 6.99 3.19 10.17
C PRO A 77 6.66 3.27 8.68
N GLU A 78 5.87 2.32 8.21
CA GLU A 78 5.27 2.32 6.88
C GLU A 78 3.76 2.52 6.98
N CYS A 79 3.18 3.30 6.06
CA CYS A 79 1.74 3.38 5.88
C CYS A 79 1.32 2.47 4.73
N ILE A 80 0.64 1.38 5.04
CA ILE A 80 0.23 0.38 4.05
C ILE A 80 -1.14 0.74 3.49
N GLU A 81 -1.23 0.78 2.15
CA GLU A 81 -2.44 1.12 1.42
C GLU A 81 -3.63 0.19 1.76
N PRO A 82 -4.83 0.78 1.97
CA PRO A 82 -6.07 0.02 2.08
C PRO A 82 -6.52 -0.51 0.72
N CYS A 83 -7.32 -1.56 0.76
CA CYS A 83 -8.01 -2.05 -0.42
C CYS A 83 -9.38 -1.40 -0.56
N THR A 84 -9.81 -1.25 -1.81
CA THR A 84 -11.17 -0.84 -2.15
C THR A 84 -11.79 -1.90 -3.03
N ALA A 85 -12.89 -2.52 -2.58
CA ALA A 85 -13.66 -3.42 -3.43
C ALA A 85 -14.48 -2.58 -4.44
N LYS A 86 -13.97 -2.43 -5.68
CA LYS A 86 -14.64 -1.63 -6.72
C LYS A 86 -15.80 -2.40 -7.35
N GLU A 87 -16.92 -1.70 -7.57
CA GLU A 87 -18.11 -2.27 -8.20
C GLU A 87 -17.84 -2.80 -9.61
N LYS A 88 -16.99 -2.12 -10.39
CA LYS A 88 -16.60 -2.55 -11.74
C LYS A 88 -15.91 -3.92 -11.72
N ASP A 89 -14.89 -4.08 -10.89
CA ASP A 89 -14.12 -5.33 -10.79
C ASP A 89 -15.01 -6.48 -10.29
N MET A 90 -15.92 -6.20 -9.35
CA MET A 90 -16.89 -7.20 -8.89
C MET A 90 -17.85 -7.66 -10.00
N LYS A 91 -18.36 -6.72 -10.81
CA LYS A 91 -19.24 -7.02 -11.95
C LYS A 91 -18.53 -7.85 -13.02
N GLU A 92 -17.31 -7.47 -13.40
CA GLU A 92 -16.51 -8.20 -14.39
C GLU A 92 -16.20 -9.65 -13.98
N ASN A 93 -16.19 -9.91 -12.66
CA ASN A 93 -15.94 -11.22 -12.09
C ASN A 93 -17.21 -12.00 -11.68
N ASN A 94 -18.42 -11.46 -11.94
CA ASN A 94 -19.71 -12.06 -11.57
C ASN A 94 -19.84 -12.37 -10.07
N ILE A 95 -19.31 -11.48 -9.23
CA ILE A 95 -19.31 -11.59 -7.77
C ILE A 95 -19.97 -10.37 -7.14
N LYS A 96 -20.31 -10.51 -5.86
CA LYS A 96 -20.74 -9.45 -4.97
C LYS A 96 -20.18 -9.71 -3.57
N LEU A 97 -20.16 -8.68 -2.73
CA LEU A 97 -19.85 -8.88 -1.31
C LEU A 97 -20.87 -9.85 -0.68
N ARG A 98 -20.40 -10.73 0.19
CA ARG A 98 -21.26 -11.70 0.88
C ARG A 98 -22.09 -11.02 1.96
N HIS A 99 -21.43 -10.21 2.76
CA HIS A 99 -22.00 -9.37 3.81
C HIS A 99 -21.78 -7.92 3.38
N PHE A 100 -22.66 -6.97 3.76
CA PHE A 100 -22.68 -5.52 3.40
C PHE A 100 -23.68 -5.09 2.31
N LEU A 101 -24.45 -4.04 2.65
CA LEU A 101 -25.43 -3.36 1.78
C LEU A 101 -24.81 -2.23 0.94
N ASP A 102 -23.58 -1.81 1.27
CA ASP A 102 -22.90 -0.71 0.59
C ASP A 102 -22.12 -1.20 -0.63
N LYS A 103 -22.22 -0.44 -1.74
CA LYS A 103 -21.58 -0.76 -3.02
C LYS A 103 -20.04 -0.62 -3.01
N LYS A 104 -19.45 -0.05 -1.95
CA LYS A 104 -18.02 0.25 -1.84
C LYS A 104 -17.50 -0.05 -0.43
N LEU A 105 -16.70 -1.12 -0.30
CA LEU A 105 -16.02 -1.49 0.94
C LEU A 105 -14.56 -1.02 0.89
N TYR A 106 -14.15 -0.25 1.90
CA TYR A 106 -12.75 0.01 2.21
C TYR A 106 -12.30 -0.98 3.29
N SER A 107 -11.12 -1.57 3.13
CA SER A 107 -10.57 -2.55 4.07
C SER A 107 -9.10 -2.25 4.31
N GLU A 108 -8.69 -2.32 5.57
CA GLU A 108 -7.28 -2.11 5.93
C GLU A 108 -6.43 -3.29 5.46
N HIS A 109 -5.11 -3.09 5.40
CA HIS A 109 -4.21 -4.17 5.07
C HIS A 109 -4.31 -5.35 6.06
N GLY A 110 -4.53 -6.54 5.52
CA GLY A 110 -4.70 -7.78 6.27
C GLY A 110 -6.16 -8.13 6.57
N ASP A 111 -7.11 -7.23 6.33
CA ASP A 111 -8.53 -7.54 6.44
C ASP A 111 -8.95 -8.60 5.42
N VAL A 112 -9.98 -9.36 5.78
CA VAL A 112 -10.56 -10.41 4.94
C VAL A 112 -11.89 -9.95 4.38
N ILE A 113 -11.98 -9.92 3.05
CA ILE A 113 -13.21 -9.63 2.32
C ILE A 113 -13.79 -10.93 1.82
N GLU A 114 -15.06 -11.16 2.12
CA GLU A 114 -15.77 -12.34 1.65
C GLU A 114 -16.71 -12.00 0.49
N PHE A 115 -16.49 -12.68 -0.62
CA PHE A 115 -17.29 -12.56 -1.83
C PHE A 115 -18.23 -13.77 -1.98
N GLN A 116 -19.27 -13.58 -2.77
CA GLN A 116 -20.16 -14.64 -3.24
C GLN A 116 -20.49 -14.43 -4.70
N CYS A 117 -20.74 -15.51 -5.44
CA CYS A 117 -21.19 -15.41 -6.82
C CYS A 117 -22.58 -14.75 -6.91
N VAL A 118 -22.80 -14.01 -7.98
CA VAL A 118 -24.16 -13.57 -8.34
C VAL A 118 -25.01 -14.75 -8.80
N SER A 119 -26.34 -14.59 -8.83
CA SER A 119 -27.27 -15.67 -9.19
C SER A 119 -26.98 -16.22 -10.59
N GLY A 120 -27.03 -17.54 -10.75
CA GLY A 120 -26.71 -18.22 -12.02
C GLY A 120 -25.21 -18.50 -12.25
N PHE A 121 -24.34 -18.02 -11.36
CA PHE A 121 -22.89 -18.26 -11.42
C PHE A 121 -22.40 -19.13 -10.26
N GLY A 122 -21.27 -19.79 -10.48
CA GLY A 122 -20.60 -20.68 -9.53
C GLY A 122 -19.11 -20.71 -9.78
N VAL A 123 -18.41 -21.46 -8.94
CA VAL A 123 -16.98 -21.67 -9.01
C VAL A 123 -16.68 -23.16 -8.92
N PRO A 124 -15.54 -23.64 -9.43
CA PRO A 124 -15.02 -24.96 -9.11
C PRO A 124 -14.83 -25.15 -7.61
N THR A 125 -14.75 -26.41 -7.19
CA THR A 125 -14.33 -26.78 -5.84
C THR A 125 -12.99 -26.10 -5.48
N ASP A 126 -12.83 -25.71 -4.21
CA ASP A 126 -11.61 -25.09 -3.64
C ASP A 126 -11.29 -23.65 -4.06
N THR A 127 -12.15 -23.01 -4.86
CA THR A 127 -11.98 -21.58 -5.17
C THR A 127 -12.10 -20.73 -3.90
N LYS A 128 -11.06 -19.93 -3.62
CA LYS A 128 -11.02 -19.04 -2.44
C LYS A 128 -11.96 -17.86 -2.63
N MET A 129 -13.04 -17.83 -1.83
CA MET A 129 -14.00 -16.72 -1.83
C MET A 129 -13.70 -15.66 -0.75
N ARG A 130 -12.73 -15.94 0.13
CA ARG A 130 -12.24 -15.03 1.17
C ARG A 130 -10.87 -14.52 0.75
N ILE A 131 -10.78 -13.22 0.50
CA ILE A 131 -9.59 -12.57 -0.05
C ILE A 131 -9.02 -11.60 0.98
N TYR A 132 -7.70 -11.62 1.14
CA TYR A 132 -6.99 -10.70 2.01
C TYR A 132 -6.68 -9.41 1.27
N CYS A 133 -6.82 -8.27 1.94
CA CYS A 133 -6.27 -7.03 1.43
C CYS A 133 -4.74 -7.03 1.55
N GLN A 134 -4.05 -7.07 0.41
CA GLN A 134 -2.59 -7.04 0.36
C GLN A 134 -2.09 -5.75 -0.30
N ARG A 135 -1.68 -4.77 0.52
CA ARG A 135 -1.08 -3.50 0.08
C ARG A 135 -1.86 -2.87 -1.09
N GLY A 136 -3.14 -2.56 -0.86
CA GLY A 136 -4.03 -1.97 -1.86
C GLY A 136 -4.56 -2.91 -2.95
N LYS A 137 -4.15 -4.18 -2.98
CA LYS A 137 -4.56 -5.15 -4.01
C LYS A 137 -5.52 -6.20 -3.47
N LEU A 138 -6.55 -6.48 -4.27
CA LEU A 138 -7.49 -7.59 -4.08
C LEU A 138 -7.39 -8.52 -5.28
N GLU A 139 -7.10 -9.79 -5.02
CA GLU A 139 -7.18 -10.84 -6.03
C GLU A 139 -8.62 -11.35 -6.10
N TYR A 140 -9.40 -10.79 -7.02
CA TYR A 140 -10.82 -11.12 -7.12
C TYR A 140 -11.05 -12.57 -7.58
N PRO A 141 -11.92 -13.35 -6.91
CA PRO A 141 -12.36 -14.63 -7.43
C PRO A 141 -13.27 -14.40 -8.64
N LYS A 142 -13.19 -15.29 -9.63
CA LYS A 142 -14.02 -15.22 -10.83
C LYS A 142 -15.09 -16.31 -10.80
N CYS A 143 -16.35 -15.91 -10.88
CA CYS A 143 -17.45 -16.86 -11.02
C CYS A 143 -17.83 -17.05 -12.50
N TYR A 144 -18.17 -18.30 -12.84
CA TYR A 144 -18.54 -18.74 -14.18
C TYR A 144 -20.00 -19.20 -14.18
N LYS A 145 -20.66 -19.13 -15.34
CA LYS A 145 -22.06 -19.57 -15.46
C LYS A 145 -22.18 -21.04 -15.06
N ARG A 146 -23.19 -21.41 -14.25
CA ARG A 146 -23.32 -22.76 -13.66
C ARG A 146 -23.44 -23.93 -14.66
N GLY A 147 -23.66 -23.67 -15.95
CA GLY A 147 -23.57 -24.66 -17.03
C GLY A 147 -22.17 -24.90 -17.62
N ASN A 148 -21.20 -24.04 -17.30
CA ASN A 148 -19.84 -24.08 -17.86
C ASN A 148 -18.80 -24.62 -16.85
N CYS A 149 -19.18 -24.81 -15.58
CA CYS A 149 -18.27 -25.27 -14.53
C CYS A 149 -17.93 -26.78 -14.61
N GLN A 150 -18.72 -27.56 -15.36
CA GLN A 150 -18.52 -29.01 -15.53
C GLN A 150 -17.32 -29.37 -16.42
N ASN A 151 -16.75 -28.40 -17.14
CA ASN A 151 -15.66 -28.63 -18.09
C ASN A 151 -14.26 -28.30 -17.56
N MET A 152 -14.10 -27.95 -16.27
CA MET A 152 -12.79 -27.62 -15.66
C MET A 152 -12.31 -28.64 -14.62
N GLN A 153 -13.03 -29.76 -14.43
CA GLN A 153 -12.69 -30.82 -13.47
C GLN A 153 -11.86 -31.97 -14.06
N LYS A 154 -11.31 -31.86 -15.27
CA LYS A 154 -10.44 -32.89 -15.85
C LYS A 154 -9.30 -32.30 -16.66
N THR A 155 -8.19 -32.00 -16.00
CA THR A 155 -6.87 -32.24 -16.59
C THR A 155 -6.01 -32.88 -15.51
N ILE A 156 -5.54 -34.08 -15.84
CA ILE A 156 -4.64 -34.95 -15.07
C ILE A 156 -3.33 -34.23 -14.79
#